data_AF-A0A932XCT6-F1
#
_entry.id   AF-A0A932XCT6-F1
#
_cell.length_a   1.000
_cell.length_b   1.000
_cell.length_c   1.000
_cell.angle_alpha   90.00
_cell.angle_beta   90.00
_cell.angle_gamma   90.00
#
_symmetry.space_group_name_H-M   'P 1'
#
loop_
_entity.id
_entity.type
_entity.pdbx_description
1 polymer ?
#
loop_
_entity_poly.entity_id
_entity_poly.type
_entity_poly.pdbx_seq_one_letter_code
_entity_poly.pdbx_strand_id
1 'polypeptide(L)'
;MNILGRISVFPKLPETISRLQELAYNLWWSWNPAAQSLFSSLDEELWRRVNQNPVKFLRSARQELLNQAASDEEWLARFAAVLADFDAYMDPQADTWHRRKSEVRSP
;
A
#
# COMPACT_ATOMS: atom_id res chain seq x y z
N MET A 1 27.32 5.69 -17.55
CA MET A 1 27.28 6.22 -16.16
C MET A 1 26.12 5.52 -15.46
N ASN A 2 26.35 4.34 -14.86
CA ASN A 2 25.29 3.59 -14.19
C ASN A 2 25.21 4.03 -12.73
N ILE A 3 24.17 4.79 -12.39
CA ILE A 3 23.90 5.13 -11.00
C ILE A 3 23.39 3.87 -10.32
N LEU A 4 24.25 3.22 -9.53
CA LEU A 4 23.91 2.08 -8.68
C LEU A 4 23.06 2.57 -7.51
N GLY A 5 21.82 2.05 -7.44
CA GLY A 5 20.97 1.97 -6.26
C GLY A 5 21.03 3.13 -5.28
N ARG A 6 20.14 4.11 -5.44
CA ARG A 6 19.83 5.06 -4.37
C ARG A 6 19.20 4.27 -3.21
N ILE A 7 19.98 4.00 -2.15
CA ILE A 7 19.47 3.47 -0.89
C ILE A 7 18.54 4.53 -0.33
N SER A 8 17.23 4.31 -0.45
CA SER A 8 16.27 5.25 0.09
C SER A 8 15.94 4.84 1.51
N VAL A 9 16.51 5.59 2.45
CA VAL A 9 16.16 5.48 3.87
C VAL A 9 14.72 5.95 4.02
N PHE A 10 13.85 5.06 4.48
CA PHE A 10 12.48 5.41 4.85
C PHE A 10 12.46 5.93 6.29
N PRO A 11 11.57 6.87 6.63
CA PRO A 11 11.27 7.13 8.04
C PRO A 11 10.81 5.84 8.70
N LYS A 12 11.14 5.67 9.99
CA LYS A 12 10.75 4.48 10.75
C LYS A 12 9.23 4.46 10.87
N LEU A 13 8.59 3.60 10.08
CA LEU A 13 7.16 3.36 10.23
C LEU A 13 6.91 2.68 11.58
N PRO A 14 5.91 3.14 12.36
CA PRO A 14 5.40 2.39 13.50
C PRO A 14 5.01 0.97 13.07
N GLU A 15 5.22 0.00 13.96
CA GLU A 15 5.01 -1.43 13.66
C GLU A 15 3.57 -1.71 13.17
N THR A 16 2.59 -1.03 13.78
CA THR A 16 1.15 -1.10 13.44
C THR A 16 0.85 -0.76 11.97
N ILE A 17 1.65 0.14 11.36
CA ILE A 17 1.46 0.60 9.97
C ILE A 17 2.63 0.21 9.06
N SER A 18 3.48 -0.72 9.49
CA SER A 18 4.67 -1.16 8.76
C SER A 18 4.33 -1.66 7.34
N ARG A 19 3.21 -2.38 7.20
CA ARG A 19 2.69 -2.91 5.92
C ARG A 19 2.23 -1.82 4.94
N LEU A 20 2.13 -0.56 5.37
CA LEU A 20 1.86 0.56 4.46
C LEU A 20 2.98 0.71 3.40
N GLN A 21 4.20 0.27 3.73
CA GLN A 21 5.31 0.21 2.79
C GLN A 21 5.05 -0.84 1.69
N GLU A 22 4.57 -2.03 2.05
CA GLU A 22 4.24 -3.09 1.09
C GLU A 22 3.21 -2.58 0.08
N LEU A 23 2.16 -1.93 0.59
CA LEU A 23 1.11 -1.33 -0.24
C LEU A 23 1.68 -0.25 -1.16
N ALA A 24 2.56 0.63 -0.68
CA ALA A 24 3.16 1.69 -1.48
C ALA A 24 4.01 1.18 -2.65
N TYR A 25 4.65 0.02 -2.48
CA TYR A 25 5.54 -0.59 -3.49
C TYR A 25 4.83 -1.52 -4.47
N ASN A 26 3.56 -1.86 -4.21
CA ASN A 26 2.81 -2.75 -5.07
C ASN A 26 1.88 -1.98 -6.02
N LEU A 27 1.92 -2.24 -7.32
CA LEU A 27 1.10 -1.48 -8.30
C LEU A 27 -0.42 -1.58 -8.05
N TRP A 28 -0.88 -2.57 -7.27
CA TRP A 28 -2.29 -2.77 -6.93
C TRP A 28 -2.98 -1.53 -6.38
N TRP A 29 -2.29 -0.66 -5.63
CA TRP A 29 -2.90 0.57 -5.10
C TRP A 29 -3.40 1.52 -6.22
N SER A 30 -2.78 1.48 -7.41
CA SER A 30 -3.06 2.43 -8.49
C SER A 30 -4.45 2.30 -9.11
N TRP A 31 -5.06 1.12 -9.00
CA TRP A 31 -6.43 0.86 -9.45
C TRP A 31 -7.40 0.58 -8.30
N ASN A 32 -6.95 0.68 -7.04
CA ASN A 32 -7.82 0.55 -5.87
C ASN A 32 -8.11 1.94 -5.25
N PRO A 33 -9.33 2.47 -5.37
CA PRO A 33 -9.69 3.79 -4.81
C PRO A 33 -9.57 3.86 -3.28
N ALA A 34 -9.84 2.77 -2.56
CA ALA A 34 -9.70 2.74 -1.10
C ALA A 34 -8.23 2.81 -0.68
N ALA A 35 -7.34 2.15 -1.42
CA ALA A 35 -5.89 2.28 -1.20
C ALA A 35 -5.40 3.72 -1.46
N GLN A 36 -5.88 4.39 -2.51
CA GLN A 36 -5.56 5.80 -2.76
C GLN A 36 -6.12 6.72 -1.67
N SER A 37 -7.33 6.42 -1.19
CA SER A 37 -7.99 7.18 -0.13
C SER A 37 -7.17 7.16 1.16
N LEU A 38 -6.58 6.00 1.53
CA LEU A 38 -5.72 5.89 2.71
C LEU A 38 -4.57 6.89 2.73
N PHE A 39 -3.85 7.04 1.60
CA PHE A 39 -2.74 8.00 1.53
C PHE A 39 -3.25 9.44 1.52
N SER A 40 -4.35 9.71 0.81
CA SER A 40 -4.93 11.05 0.76
C SER A 40 -5.51 11.51 2.10
N SER A 41 -6.04 10.60 2.92
CA SER A 41 -6.64 10.92 4.22
C SER A 41 -5.61 11.23 5.29
N LEU A 42 -4.35 10.83 5.09
CA LEU A 42 -3.25 11.18 5.98
C LEU A 42 -2.88 12.66 5.81
N ASP A 43 -2.58 13.08 4.59
CA ASP A 43 -2.23 14.47 4.28
C ASP A 43 -2.54 14.74 2.81
N GLU A 44 -3.69 15.37 2.55
CA GLU A 44 -4.17 15.62 1.19
C GLU A 44 -3.28 16.60 0.43
N GLU A 45 -2.65 17.56 1.13
CA GLU A 45 -1.74 18.52 0.51
C GLU A 45 -0.45 17.81 0.08
N LEU A 46 0.14 17.02 0.98
CA LEU A 46 1.33 16.23 0.67
C LEU A 46 1.04 15.23 -0.45
N TRP A 47 -0.10 14.54 -0.41
CA TRP A 47 -0.52 13.59 -1.43
C TRP A 47 -0.58 14.21 -2.83
N ARG A 48 -1.16 15.41 -2.93
CA ARG A 48 -1.16 16.19 -4.18
C ARG A 48 0.23 16.63 -4.59
N ARG A 49 1.03 17.16 -3.66
CA ARG A 49 2.42 17.63 -3.92
C ARG A 49 3.34 16.53 -4.47
N VAL A 50 3.15 15.28 -4.04
CA VAL A 50 3.96 14.15 -4.52
C VAL A 50 3.39 13.49 -5.79
N ASN A 51 2.39 14.10 -6.42
CA ASN A 51 1.66 13.56 -7.57
C ASN A 51 1.10 12.15 -7.30
N GLN A 52 0.47 11.95 -6.15
CA GLN A 52 -0.17 10.68 -5.78
C GLN A 52 0.78 9.48 -5.80
N ASN A 53 2.06 9.71 -5.49
CA ASN A 53 3.08 8.67 -5.42
C ASN A 53 3.26 8.24 -3.95
N PRO A 54 2.81 7.04 -3.55
CA PRO A 54 2.85 6.59 -2.15
C PRO A 54 4.28 6.38 -1.64
N VAL A 55 5.22 5.98 -2.49
CA VAL A 55 6.63 5.86 -2.11
C VAL A 55 7.24 7.23 -1.78
N LYS A 56 6.94 8.26 -2.58
CA LYS A 56 7.38 9.63 -2.29
C LYS A 56 6.65 10.19 -1.08
N PHE A 57 5.36 9.90 -0.94
CA PHE A 57 4.56 10.28 0.23
C PHE A 57 5.23 9.80 1.51
N LEU A 58 5.51 8.49 1.63
CA LEU A 58 6.13 7.92 2.83
C LEU A 58 7.53 8.49 3.11
N ARG A 59 8.27 8.92 2.09
CA ARG A 59 9.60 9.56 2.28
C ARG A 59 9.51 11.02 2.70
N SER A 60 8.41 11.69 2.39
CA SER A 60 8.18 13.11 2.68
C SER A 60 7.27 13.33 3.88
N ALA A 61 6.55 12.30 4.33
CA ALA A 61 5.70 12.34 5.50
C ALA A 61 6.52 12.60 6.77
N ARG A 62 6.00 13.48 7.63
CA ARG A 62 6.57 13.77 8.95
C ARG A 62 6.33 12.58 9.88
N GLN A 63 7.26 12.33 10.80
CA GLN A 63 7.12 11.21 11.75
C GLN A 63 5.89 11.38 12.64
N GLU A 64 5.54 12.61 13.03
CA GLU A 64 4.36 12.90 13.83
C GLU A 64 3.08 12.47 13.12
N LEU A 65 2.98 12.68 11.81
CA LEU A 65 1.83 12.28 10.99
C LEU A 65 1.67 10.76 11.00
N LEU A 66 2.77 10.03 10.83
CA LEU A 66 2.79 8.57 10.83
C LEU A 66 2.43 8.01 12.22
N ASN A 67 2.87 8.65 13.29
CA ASN A 67 2.52 8.26 14.67
C ASN A 67 1.05 8.54 14.99
N GLN A 68 0.50 9.66 14.50
CA GLN A 68 -0.92 9.99 14.63
C GLN A 68 -1.78 8.94 13.91
N ALA A 69 -1.42 8.60 12.66
CA ALA A 69 -2.09 7.55 11.91
C ALA A 69 -2.06 6.19 12.63
N ALA A 70 -0.92 5.86 13.26
CA ALA A 70 -0.77 4.64 14.04
C ALA A 70 -1.54 4.64 15.37
N SER A 71 -2.13 5.77 15.76
CA SER A 71 -2.94 5.92 16.98
C SER A 71 -4.42 6.22 16.68
N ASP A 72 -4.77 6.43 15.41
CA ASP A 72 -6.13 6.73 14.95
C ASP A 72 -6.86 5.43 14.63
N GLU A 73 -7.78 5.02 15.50
CA GLU A 73 -8.53 3.77 15.36
C GLU A 73 -9.39 3.72 14.09
N GLU A 74 -9.97 4.85 13.66
CA GLU A 74 -10.80 4.91 12.45
C GLU A 74 -9.95 4.76 11.20
N TRP A 75 -8.78 5.40 11.18
CA TRP A 75 -7.82 5.22 10.10
C TRP A 75 -7.27 3.78 10.07
N LEU A 76 -6.93 3.21 11.23
CA LEU A 76 -6.45 1.84 11.34
C LEU A 76 -7.48 0.80 10.88
N ALA A 77 -8.77 1.01 11.18
CA ALA A 77 -9.84 0.13 10.71
C ALA A 77 -9.93 0.13 9.17
N ARG A 78 -9.84 1.31 8.54
CA ARG A 78 -9.80 1.43 7.08
C ARG A 78 -8.53 0.79 6.50
N PHE A 79 -7.39 0.99 7.16
CA PHE A 79 -6.12 0.40 6.75
C PHE A 79 -6.18 -1.14 6.79
N ALA A 80 -6.73 -1.72 7.85
CA ALA A 80 -6.93 -3.16 7.98
C ALA A 80 -7.86 -3.72 6.90
N ALA A 81 -8.95 -3.02 6.57
CA ALA A 81 -9.86 -3.43 5.50
C ALA A 81 -9.15 -3.47 4.13
N VAL A 82 -8.37 -2.45 3.80
CA VAL A 82 -7.59 -2.43 2.54
C VAL A 82 -6.52 -3.50 2.52
N LEU A 83 -5.88 -3.80 3.66
CA LEU A 83 -4.92 -4.91 3.74
C LEU A 83 -5.61 -6.26 3.54
N ALA A 84 -6.82 -6.45 4.07
CA ALA A 84 -7.58 -7.68 3.83
C ALA A 84 -7.91 -7.84 2.33
N ASP A 85 -8.33 -6.77 1.65
CA ASP A 85 -8.56 -6.77 0.20
C ASP A 85 -7.28 -7.04 -0.58
N PHE A 86 -6.16 -6.46 -0.13
CA PHE A 86 -4.84 -6.67 -0.73
C PHE A 86 -4.39 -8.13 -0.59
N ASP A 87 -4.50 -8.70 0.60
CA ASP A 87 -4.12 -10.07 0.90
C ASP A 87 -5.00 -11.07 0.13
N ALA A 88 -6.30 -10.81 0.05
CA ALA A 88 -7.23 -11.60 -0.75
C ALA A 88 -6.91 -11.54 -2.26
N TYR A 89 -6.49 -10.38 -2.77
CA TYR A 89 -6.08 -10.24 -4.16
C TYR A 89 -4.76 -10.96 -4.45
N MET A 90 -3.80 -10.92 -3.51
CA MET A 90 -2.49 -11.54 -3.66
C MET A 90 -2.51 -13.05 -3.41
N ASP A 91 -3.60 -13.60 -2.88
CA ASP A 91 -3.72 -15.04 -2.62
C ASP A 91 -3.59 -15.85 -3.93
N PRO A 92 -2.50 -16.63 -4.11
CA PRO A 92 -2.32 -17.47 -5.29
C PRO A 92 -3.35 -18.62 -5.36
N GLN A 93 -4.06 -18.90 -4.27
CA GLN A 93 -5.15 -19.88 -4.22
C GLN A 93 -6.52 -19.29 -4.58
N ALA A 94 -6.63 -17.97 -4.80
CA ALA A 94 -7.85 -17.36 -5.29
C ALA A 94 -8.34 -18.03 -6.59
N ASP A 95 -9.66 -18.20 -6.73
CA ASP A 95 -10.32 -18.83 -7.89
C ASP A 95 -10.19 -17.93 -9.12
N THR A 96 -9.01 -17.95 -9.73
CA THR A 96 -8.70 -17.18 -10.92
C THR A 96 -9.17 -17.94 -12.16
N TRP A 97 -9.55 -17.18 -13.19
CA TRP A 97 -9.98 -17.73 -14.48
C TRP A 97 -8.98 -18.75 -15.07
N HIS A 98 -7.68 -18.60 -14.77
CA HIS A 98 -6.61 -19.48 -15.22
C HIS A 98 -6.70 -20.86 -14.55
N ARG A 99 -6.98 -20.93 -13.24
CA ARG A 99 -7.14 -22.19 -12.49
C ARG A 99 -8.35 -22.98 -13.00
N ARG A 100 -9.48 -22.30 -13.23
CA ARG A 100 -10.68 -22.94 -13.81
C ARG A 100 -10.43 -23.59 -15.18
N LYS A 101 -9.53 -23.04 -16.00
CA LYS A 101 -9.17 -23.64 -17.30
C LYS A 101 -8.15 -24.77 -17.21
N SER A 102 -7.33 -24.85 -16.16
CA SER A 102 -6.40 -25.98 -15.97
C SER A 102 -7.09 -27.26 -15.50
N GLU A 103 -8.18 -27.15 -14.76
CA GLU A 103 -8.95 -28.31 -14.28
C GLU A 103 -9.80 -28.96 -15.38
N VAL A 104 -10.31 -28.18 -16.34
CA VAL A 104 -11.15 -28.68 -17.44
C VAL A 104 -10.34 -29.43 -18.53
N ARG A 105 -9.00 -29.43 -18.44
CA ARG A 105 -8.10 -29.98 -19.49
C ARG A 105 -7.24 -31.17 -19.04
N SER A 106 -7.66 -31.93 -18.03
CA SER A 106 -7.12 -33.28 -17.78
C SER A 106 -8.12 -34.33 -18.28
N PRO A 107 -7.74 -35.23 -19.22
CA PRO A 107 -8.53 -36.39 -19.61
C PRO A 107 -8.57 -37.47 -18.52
#